data_AF-A0A2X2U727-F1
#
_entry.id   AF-A0A2X2U727-F1
#
_cell.length_a   1.000
_cell.length_b   1.000
_cell.length_c   1.000
_cell.angle_alpha   90.00
_cell.angle_beta   90.00
_cell.angle_gamma   90.00
#
_symmetry.space_group_name_H-M   'P 1'
#
loop_
_entity.id
_entity.type
_entity.pdbx_description
1 polymer ?
#
loop_
_entity_poly.entity_id
_entity_poly.type
_entity_poly.pdbx_seq_one_letter_code
_entity_poly.pdbx_strand_id
1 'polypeptide(L)'
;MADKDTFPKQDTLGRYMLELAAVCGEFPSGLPARIPGSTSYKEAVVTSLKKKGLLRTFYKDKLRGFRLGRRAKDILLAEQPERFSFYLIGNAETNRIRSEITRRLRLHRTAETYVTMLNAGVAVFRDKKPPVFSPEGSPVPLLDASAFYGSREVKEMGIEMVKIKSSRMIGVLLAPSGIFLTYNSGPYMAKWDYRAELRAQALLRIVLCHQRLPAQYASFNIYGLLFGDTLEHFYQILSEGDSKTRCFFLLDGNYEHFYYLTNNHYGEILLRLLCNPEKREELDHMLMQGFSTKNPGLPIEHDALDQTGTPVLFGYLPDIPRINRFHTALQLQERTGILICFDFQKEVFHRFCGRWVEFSTISFEKFERRFFP
;
A
#
# COMPACT_ATOMS: atom_id res chain seq x y z
N MET A 1 -18.14 -11.05 35.70
CA MET A 1 -16.65 -11.02 35.69
C MET A 1 -16.16 -12.25 34.94
N ALA A 2 -16.07 -12.19 33.61
CA ALA A 2 -15.60 -13.32 32.81
C ALA A 2 -14.07 -13.24 32.70
N ASP A 3 -13.42 -14.25 33.26
CA ASP A 3 -11.99 -14.58 33.23
C ASP A 3 -11.13 -13.78 32.22
N LYS A 4 -10.60 -12.64 32.67
CA LYS A 4 -9.63 -11.81 31.93
C LYS A 4 -8.29 -12.55 31.76
N ASP A 5 -8.01 -13.58 32.55
CA ASP A 5 -6.72 -14.28 32.55
C ASP A 5 -6.48 -15.16 31.31
N THR A 6 -7.53 -15.44 30.53
CA THR A 6 -7.40 -16.25 29.30
C THR A 6 -7.33 -15.45 27.99
N PHE A 7 -7.60 -14.14 28.00
CA PHE A 7 -7.52 -13.29 26.79
C PHE A 7 -6.10 -12.70 26.60
N PRO A 8 -5.57 -12.61 25.36
CA PRO A 8 -4.26 -12.01 25.13
C PRO A 8 -4.17 -10.57 25.64
N LYS A 9 -3.13 -10.25 26.41
CA LYS A 9 -2.83 -8.89 26.87
C LYS A 9 -2.56 -7.96 25.69
N GLN A 10 -2.73 -6.65 25.92
CA GLN A 10 -2.31 -5.62 24.97
C GLN A 10 -0.84 -5.80 24.56
N ASP A 11 -0.52 -5.37 23.34
CA ASP A 11 0.83 -5.44 22.75
C ASP A 11 1.43 -6.84 22.58
N THR A 12 0.61 -7.89 22.76
CA THR A 12 1.01 -9.26 22.43
C THR A 12 0.66 -9.60 20.98
N LEU A 13 1.44 -10.50 20.37
CA LEU A 13 1.15 -11.04 19.03
C LEU A 13 -0.28 -11.61 18.94
N GLY A 14 -0.73 -12.30 20.00
CA GLY A 14 -2.06 -12.86 20.07
C GLY A 14 -3.15 -11.80 20.03
N ARG A 15 -2.97 -10.69 20.75
CA ARG A 15 -3.90 -9.55 20.68
C ARG A 15 -3.89 -8.95 19.29
N TYR A 16 -2.72 -8.65 18.75
CA TYR A 16 -2.55 -8.02 17.45
C TYR A 16 -3.25 -8.81 16.31
N MET A 17 -3.14 -10.13 16.30
CA MET A 17 -3.87 -10.98 15.33
C MET A 17 -5.39 -10.89 15.48
N LEU A 18 -5.92 -10.79 16.70
CA LEU A 18 -7.36 -10.62 16.93
C LEU A 18 -7.84 -9.26 16.46
N GLU A 19 -7.07 -8.20 16.71
CA GLU A 19 -7.42 -6.84 16.27
C GLU A 19 -7.41 -6.73 14.74
N LEU A 20 -6.42 -7.32 14.07
CA LEU A 20 -6.37 -7.41 12.61
C LEU A 20 -7.53 -8.22 12.04
N ALA A 21 -7.84 -9.39 12.63
CA ALA A 21 -8.99 -10.17 12.22
C ALA A 21 -10.32 -9.41 12.44
N ALA A 22 -10.38 -8.50 13.41
CA ALA A 22 -11.54 -7.64 13.66
C ALA A 22 -11.75 -6.64 12.52
N VAL A 23 -10.72 -5.85 12.19
CA VAL A 23 -10.84 -4.73 11.26
C VAL A 23 -10.83 -5.18 9.79
N CYS A 24 -10.18 -6.30 9.48
CA CYS A 24 -10.16 -6.87 8.13
C CYS A 24 -11.31 -7.86 7.88
N GLY A 25 -12.00 -8.33 8.94
CA GLY A 25 -13.11 -9.29 8.89
C GLY A 25 -12.71 -10.74 8.62
N GLU A 26 -11.66 -10.96 7.83
CA GLU A 26 -11.01 -12.25 7.64
C GLU A 26 -9.50 -12.06 7.44
N PHE A 27 -8.69 -12.74 8.26
CA PHE A 27 -7.23 -12.64 8.26
C PHE A 27 -6.61 -13.86 7.56
N PRO A 28 -5.94 -13.71 6.39
CA PRO A 28 -5.36 -14.84 5.65
C PRO A 28 -4.39 -15.66 6.50
N SER A 29 -4.40 -16.98 6.33
CA SER A 29 -3.56 -17.86 7.17
C SER A 29 -2.06 -17.76 6.91
N GLY A 30 -1.65 -17.17 5.78
CA GLY A 30 -0.24 -16.91 5.46
C GLY A 30 0.31 -15.62 6.06
N LEU A 31 -0.55 -14.64 6.39
CA LEU A 31 -0.11 -13.35 6.93
C LEU A 31 0.57 -13.38 8.31
N PRO A 32 0.29 -14.33 9.23
CA PRO A 32 1.07 -14.45 10.46
C PRO A 32 2.59 -14.49 10.24
N ALA A 33 3.06 -15.04 9.12
CA ALA A 33 4.48 -15.10 8.79
C ALA A 33 5.11 -13.71 8.66
N ARG A 34 4.35 -12.71 8.20
CA ARG A 34 4.79 -11.32 7.98
C ARG A 34 4.78 -10.44 9.24
N ILE A 35 4.18 -10.90 10.34
CA ILE A 35 4.25 -10.17 11.60
C ILE A 35 5.64 -10.41 12.22
N PRO A 36 6.30 -9.47 12.91
CA PRO A 36 7.56 -9.74 13.58
C PRO A 36 7.50 -10.91 14.59
N GLY A 37 8.60 -11.66 14.74
CA GLY A 37 8.75 -12.78 15.70
C GLY A 37 9.07 -14.13 15.05
N SER A 38 9.43 -15.14 15.86
CA SER A 38 9.79 -16.48 15.36
C SER A 38 8.58 -17.26 14.83
N THR A 39 8.79 -18.09 13.82
CA THR A 39 7.73 -18.91 13.19
C THR A 39 7.05 -19.84 14.19
N SER A 40 7.83 -20.54 15.03
CA SER A 40 7.31 -21.44 16.05
C SER A 40 6.43 -20.73 17.08
N TYR A 41 6.81 -19.53 17.50
CA TYR A 41 6.01 -18.71 18.41
C TYR A 41 4.68 -18.30 17.77
N LYS A 42 4.70 -17.84 16.52
CA LYS A 42 3.48 -17.47 15.78
C LYS A 42 2.51 -18.63 15.65
N GLU A 43 2.99 -19.82 15.30
CA GLU A 43 2.18 -21.03 15.19
C GLU A 43 1.57 -21.45 16.54
N ALA A 44 2.36 -21.38 17.62
CA ALA A 44 1.88 -21.65 18.96
C ALA A 44 0.78 -20.66 19.39
N VAL A 45 0.95 -19.37 19.08
CA VAL A 45 -0.06 -18.33 19.33
C VAL A 45 -1.35 -18.62 18.57
N VAL A 46 -1.27 -18.87 17.25
CA VAL A 46 -2.46 -19.20 16.43
C VAL A 46 -3.17 -20.44 16.98
N THR A 47 -2.42 -21.47 17.34
CA THR A 47 -2.98 -22.72 17.92
C THR A 47 -3.70 -22.45 19.24
N SER A 48 -3.08 -21.66 20.13
CA SER A 48 -3.68 -21.26 21.41
C SER A 48 -4.97 -20.45 21.22
N LEU A 49 -4.97 -19.46 20.33
CA LEU A 49 -6.15 -18.65 20.01
C LEU A 49 -7.32 -19.50 19.47
N LYS A 50 -7.02 -20.50 18.64
CA LYS A 50 -8.00 -21.44 18.12
C LYS A 50 -8.55 -22.35 19.22
N LYS A 51 -7.68 -22.93 20.06
CA LYS A 51 -8.08 -23.79 21.19
C LYS A 51 -9.01 -23.05 22.16
N LYS A 52 -8.74 -21.77 22.39
CA LYS A 52 -9.58 -20.89 23.22
C LYS A 52 -10.86 -20.39 22.53
N GLY A 53 -11.08 -20.76 21.26
CA GLY A 53 -12.24 -20.32 20.47
C GLY A 53 -12.25 -18.83 20.12
N LEU A 54 -11.13 -18.14 20.29
CA LEU A 54 -10.97 -16.70 19.97
C LEU A 54 -10.78 -16.48 18.47
N LEU A 55 -10.10 -17.42 17.80
CA LEU A 55 -10.02 -17.50 16.34
C LEU A 55 -10.68 -18.77 15.82
N ARG A 56 -11.31 -18.67 14.65
CA ARG A 56 -11.88 -19.81 13.92
C ARG A 56 -11.28 -19.86 12.52
N THR A 57 -10.85 -21.05 12.10
CA THR A 57 -10.40 -21.27 10.72
C THR A 57 -11.62 -21.34 9.82
N PHE A 58 -11.58 -20.58 8.72
CA PHE A 58 -12.54 -20.67 7.64
C PHE A 58 -11.80 -21.08 6.37
N TYR A 59 -12.15 -22.26 5.86
CA TYR A 59 -11.53 -22.86 4.69
C TYR A 59 -12.60 -23.24 3.69
N LYS A 60 -12.55 -22.62 2.51
CA LYS A 60 -13.47 -22.86 1.39
C LYS A 60 -12.80 -22.34 0.11
N ASP A 61 -13.03 -22.99 -1.02
CA ASP A 61 -12.49 -22.61 -2.34
C ASP A 61 -10.96 -22.47 -2.36
N LYS A 62 -10.26 -23.36 -1.64
CA LYS A 62 -8.80 -23.32 -1.40
C LYS A 62 -8.30 -22.06 -0.67
N LEU A 63 -9.20 -21.19 -0.23
CA LEU A 63 -8.87 -19.97 0.50
C LEU A 63 -9.02 -20.20 2.00
N ARG A 64 -7.90 -20.06 2.73
CA ARG A 64 -7.83 -20.28 4.18
C ARG A 64 -7.61 -18.95 4.90
N GLY A 65 -8.50 -18.63 5.83
CA GLY A 65 -8.39 -17.44 6.68
C GLY A 65 -8.87 -17.71 8.10
N PHE A 66 -8.58 -16.76 8.98
CA PHE A 66 -9.01 -16.74 10.37
C PHE A 66 -10.06 -15.66 10.57
N ARG A 67 -11.11 -15.99 11.31
CA ARG A 67 -12.15 -15.06 11.73
C ARG A 67 -12.26 -15.04 13.24
N LEU A 68 -12.71 -13.92 13.79
CA LEU A 68 -12.99 -13.84 15.22
C LEU A 68 -14.13 -14.79 15.64
N GLY A 69 -13.89 -15.52 16.72
CA GLY A 69 -14.94 -16.20 17.47
C GLY A 69 -15.80 -15.20 18.24
N ARG A 70 -17.02 -15.62 18.60
CA ARG A 70 -17.99 -14.77 19.32
C ARG A 70 -17.41 -14.13 20.57
N ARG A 71 -16.77 -14.95 21.44
CA ARG A 71 -16.11 -14.47 22.67
C ARG A 71 -15.09 -13.36 22.39
N ALA A 72 -14.29 -13.48 21.33
CA ALA A 72 -13.30 -12.45 21.01
C ALA A 72 -13.94 -11.15 20.53
N LYS A 73 -15.01 -11.24 19.73
CA LYS A 73 -15.78 -10.05 19.32
C LYS A 73 -16.36 -9.31 20.51
N ASP A 74 -16.99 -10.05 21.43
CA ASP A 74 -17.65 -9.47 22.61
C ASP A 74 -16.63 -8.76 23.52
N ILE A 75 -15.47 -9.37 23.77
CA ILE A 75 -14.40 -8.76 24.58
C ILE A 75 -13.81 -7.52 23.91
N LEU A 76 -13.48 -7.59 22.62
CA LEU A 76 -12.92 -6.44 21.89
C LEU A 76 -13.90 -5.25 21.88
N LEU A 77 -15.19 -5.51 21.65
CA LEU A 77 -16.22 -4.47 21.69
C LEU A 77 -16.39 -3.85 23.08
N ALA A 78 -16.29 -4.66 24.14
CA ALA A 78 -16.38 -4.18 25.52
C ALA A 78 -15.16 -3.35 25.94
N GLU A 79 -13.96 -3.73 25.51
CA GLU A 79 -12.71 -3.06 25.91
C GLU A 79 -12.42 -1.79 25.09
N GLN A 80 -12.73 -1.78 23.79
CA GLN A 80 -12.37 -0.66 22.92
C GLN A 80 -13.42 -0.42 21.81
N PRO A 81 -14.63 0.04 22.18
CA PRO A 81 -15.73 0.19 21.24
C PRO A 81 -15.43 1.15 20.09
N GLU A 82 -14.66 2.22 20.33
CA GLU A 82 -14.29 3.20 19.30
C GLU A 82 -13.48 2.59 18.15
N ARG A 83 -12.63 1.60 18.46
CA ARG A 83 -11.84 0.88 17.46
C ARG A 83 -12.68 -0.13 16.67
N PHE A 84 -13.57 -0.86 17.35
CA PHE A 84 -14.15 -2.08 16.79
C PHE A 84 -15.62 -2.00 16.38
N SER A 85 -16.41 -1.08 16.94
CA SER A 85 -17.86 -0.99 16.67
C SER A 85 -18.16 -0.85 15.19
N PHE A 86 -17.38 -0.02 14.49
CA PHE A 86 -17.49 0.18 13.05
C PHE A 86 -17.35 -1.13 12.26
N TYR A 87 -16.52 -2.08 12.70
CA TYR A 87 -16.20 -3.30 11.97
C TYR A 87 -17.00 -4.53 12.45
N LEU A 88 -17.40 -4.58 13.72
CA LEU A 88 -17.96 -5.78 14.34
C LEU A 88 -19.47 -5.71 14.62
N ILE A 89 -20.12 -4.55 14.43
CA ILE A 89 -21.57 -4.40 14.69
C ILE A 89 -22.36 -4.35 13.37
N GLY A 90 -23.62 -4.78 13.45
CA GLY A 90 -24.60 -4.65 12.36
C GLY A 90 -24.22 -5.44 11.11
N ASN A 91 -24.59 -4.89 9.96
CA ASN A 91 -24.47 -5.55 8.64
C ASN A 91 -23.13 -5.28 7.94
N ALA A 92 -22.11 -4.87 8.70
CA ALA A 92 -20.76 -4.66 8.23
C ALA A 92 -20.22 -5.87 7.44
N GLU A 93 -19.56 -5.62 6.30
CA GLU A 93 -18.92 -6.68 5.50
C GLU A 93 -17.91 -7.50 6.29
N THR A 94 -17.22 -6.85 7.23
CA THR A 94 -16.22 -7.44 8.14
C THR A 94 -16.85 -8.31 9.23
N ASN A 95 -18.10 -8.05 9.61
CA ASN A 95 -18.78 -8.80 10.64
C ASN A 95 -19.40 -10.11 10.12
N ARG A 96 -20.08 -10.04 8.96
CA ARG A 96 -20.81 -11.17 8.36
C ARG A 96 -19.86 -12.19 7.74
N ILE A 97 -20.18 -13.48 7.91
CA ILE A 97 -19.49 -14.55 7.18
C ILE A 97 -19.83 -14.41 5.70
N ARG A 98 -18.81 -14.30 4.86
CA ARG A 98 -18.94 -14.26 3.40
C ARG A 98 -18.41 -15.56 2.83
N SER A 99 -19.20 -16.24 2.02
CA SER A 99 -18.79 -17.49 1.37
C SER A 99 -18.41 -17.31 -0.08
N GLU A 100 -18.69 -16.16 -0.70
CA GLU A 100 -18.33 -15.90 -2.10
C GLU A 100 -16.83 -15.63 -2.23
N ILE A 101 -16.15 -16.39 -3.09
CA ILE A 101 -14.69 -16.30 -3.28
C ILE A 101 -14.21 -14.87 -3.59
N THR A 102 -14.91 -14.15 -4.46
CA THR A 102 -14.55 -12.78 -4.86
C THR A 102 -14.60 -11.79 -3.70
N ARG A 103 -15.59 -11.92 -2.80
CA ARG A 103 -15.69 -11.09 -1.60
C ARG A 103 -14.60 -11.44 -0.59
N ARG A 104 -14.31 -12.73 -0.39
CA ARG A 104 -13.26 -13.16 0.53
C ARG A 104 -11.87 -12.74 0.05
N LEU A 105 -11.58 -12.84 -1.25
CA LEU A 105 -10.34 -12.32 -1.84
C LEU A 105 -10.17 -10.82 -1.58
N ARG A 106 -11.25 -10.03 -1.61
CA ARG A 106 -11.20 -8.61 -1.23
C ARG A 106 -10.84 -8.42 0.25
N LEU A 107 -11.39 -9.23 1.16
CA LEU A 107 -11.02 -9.19 2.59
C LEU A 107 -9.55 -9.57 2.79
N HIS A 108 -9.06 -10.59 2.10
CA HIS A 108 -7.66 -11.03 2.15
C HIS A 108 -6.71 -9.94 1.68
N ARG A 109 -7.00 -9.32 0.53
CA ARG A 109 -6.24 -8.18 0.01
C ARG A 109 -6.26 -6.97 0.95
N THR A 110 -7.40 -6.73 1.60
CA THR A 110 -7.51 -5.69 2.63
C THR A 110 -6.58 -6.02 3.80
N ALA A 111 -6.58 -7.27 4.27
CA ALA A 111 -5.70 -7.70 5.35
C ALA A 111 -4.21 -7.60 4.98
N GLU A 112 -3.83 -7.99 3.75
CA GLU A 112 -2.47 -7.83 3.23
C GLU A 112 -2.05 -6.36 3.28
N THR A 113 -2.87 -5.45 2.75
CA THR A 113 -2.58 -4.01 2.77
C THR A 113 -2.47 -3.49 4.20
N TYR A 114 -3.36 -3.89 5.11
CA TYR A 114 -3.30 -3.46 6.52
C TYR A 114 -2.01 -3.92 7.20
N VAL A 115 -1.57 -5.17 6.95
CA VAL A 115 -0.29 -5.67 7.49
C VAL A 115 0.88 -4.90 6.89
N THR A 116 0.90 -4.65 5.58
CA THR A 116 1.97 -3.86 4.95
C THR A 116 2.05 -2.45 5.55
N MET A 117 0.90 -1.79 5.73
CA MET A 117 0.80 -0.46 6.33
C MET A 117 1.34 -0.45 7.76
N LEU A 118 0.89 -1.40 8.59
CA LEU A 118 1.34 -1.49 9.98
C LEU A 118 2.83 -1.78 10.11
N ASN A 119 3.35 -2.72 9.32
CA ASN A 119 4.79 -3.01 9.31
C ASN A 119 5.62 -1.82 8.83
N ALA A 120 5.01 -0.93 8.01
CA ALA A 120 5.61 0.34 7.63
C ALA A 120 5.42 1.48 8.64
N GLY A 121 4.84 1.21 9.81
CA GLY A 121 4.59 2.23 10.84
C GLY A 121 3.41 3.16 10.54
N VAL A 122 2.57 2.82 9.57
CA VAL A 122 1.38 3.59 9.23
C VAL A 122 0.23 3.25 10.18
N ALA A 123 -0.45 4.26 10.70
CA ALA A 123 -1.63 4.08 11.54
C ALA A 123 -2.81 3.54 10.72
N VAL A 124 -3.32 2.34 11.06
CA VAL A 124 -4.50 1.75 10.39
C VAL A 124 -5.74 1.71 11.26
N PHE A 125 -5.58 1.69 12.58
CA PHE A 125 -6.71 1.62 13.52
C PHE A 125 -7.41 2.96 13.64
N ARG A 126 -8.75 2.94 13.68
CA ARG A 126 -9.60 4.14 13.65
C ARG A 126 -9.35 5.11 14.80
N ASP A 127 -9.14 4.59 16.00
CA ASP A 127 -8.80 5.36 17.21
C ASP A 127 -7.37 5.93 17.20
N LYS A 128 -6.53 5.53 16.24
CA LYS A 128 -5.13 5.97 16.13
C LYS A 128 -4.89 6.93 14.98
N LYS A 129 -5.95 7.41 14.33
CA LYS A 129 -5.84 8.34 13.19
C LYS A 129 -6.89 9.45 13.28
N PRO A 130 -6.60 10.65 12.78
CA PRO A 130 -7.58 11.73 12.76
C PRO A 130 -8.84 11.36 11.96
N PRO A 131 -10.03 11.87 12.32
CA PRO A 131 -11.31 11.51 11.70
C PRO A 131 -11.54 12.20 10.34
N VAL A 132 -10.55 12.17 9.44
CA VAL A 132 -10.54 12.87 8.13
C VAL A 132 -11.77 12.53 7.28
N PHE A 133 -12.17 11.26 7.25
CA PHE A 133 -13.33 10.78 6.48
C PHE A 133 -14.60 10.63 7.31
N SER A 134 -14.66 11.23 8.51
CA SER A 134 -15.91 11.27 9.28
C SER A 134 -16.96 12.11 8.55
N PRO A 135 -18.26 11.72 8.54
CA PRO A 135 -19.34 12.54 7.98
C PRO A 135 -19.40 13.94 8.60
N GLU A 136 -19.27 14.00 9.92
CA GLU A 136 -19.31 15.24 10.72
C GLU A 136 -17.93 15.89 10.87
N GLY A 137 -16.93 15.42 10.11
CA GLY A 137 -15.57 15.92 10.24
C GLY A 137 -15.50 17.44 10.02
N SER A 138 -14.55 18.09 10.69
CA SER A 138 -14.08 19.44 10.39
C SER A 138 -12.76 19.37 9.61
N PRO A 139 -12.25 20.49 9.09
CA PRO A 139 -10.87 20.55 8.63
C PRO A 139 -9.90 20.08 9.73
N VAL A 140 -9.02 19.15 9.37
CA VAL A 140 -7.92 18.67 10.20
C VAL A 140 -6.71 19.56 9.88
N PRO A 141 -6.09 20.22 10.88
CA PRO A 141 -4.99 21.15 10.62
C PRO A 141 -3.76 20.48 10.01
N LEU A 142 -3.35 19.33 10.55
CA LEU A 142 -2.15 18.60 10.14
C LEU A 142 -2.27 17.12 10.49
N LEU A 143 -1.69 16.25 9.66
CA LEU A 143 -1.40 14.87 9.99
C LEU A 143 0.03 14.76 10.53
N ASP A 144 0.15 14.47 11.82
CA ASP A 144 1.44 14.29 12.49
C ASP A 144 2.16 12.98 12.12
N ALA A 145 1.39 12.01 11.61
CA ALA A 145 1.90 10.70 11.19
C ALA A 145 1.12 10.15 10.01
N SER A 146 1.74 9.25 9.25
CA SER A 146 1.08 8.57 8.14
C SER A 146 -0.10 7.72 8.63
N ALA A 147 -1.23 7.84 7.95
CA ALA A 147 -2.47 7.14 8.29
C ALA A 147 -3.12 6.53 7.05
N PHE A 148 -3.56 5.28 7.18
CA PHE A 148 -4.29 4.57 6.13
C PHE A 148 -5.78 4.49 6.47
N TYR A 149 -6.63 4.91 5.55
CA TYR A 149 -8.09 4.86 5.66
C TYR A 149 -8.64 3.82 4.70
N GLY A 150 -9.25 2.77 5.24
CA GLY A 150 -9.87 1.75 4.40
C GLY A 150 -10.99 2.34 3.54
N SER A 151 -11.23 1.77 2.37
CA SER A 151 -12.26 2.22 1.42
C SER A 151 -13.65 2.31 2.05
N ARG A 152 -13.93 1.53 3.10
CA ARG A 152 -15.17 1.61 3.86
C ARG A 152 -15.25 2.88 4.72
N GLU A 153 -14.14 3.30 5.31
CA GLU A 153 -14.05 4.55 6.07
C GLU A 153 -14.15 5.75 5.13
N VAL A 154 -13.46 5.71 3.99
CA VAL A 154 -13.58 6.75 2.96
C VAL A 154 -15.03 6.91 2.48
N LYS A 155 -15.73 5.78 2.28
CA LYS A 155 -17.14 5.77 1.85
C LYS A 155 -18.14 6.18 2.93
N GLU A 156 -17.70 6.36 4.17
CA GLU A 156 -18.57 6.75 5.28
C GLU A 156 -19.04 8.20 5.16
N MET A 157 -18.27 9.09 4.49
CA MET A 157 -18.60 10.51 4.28
C MET A 157 -19.94 10.79 3.57
N GLY A 158 -20.66 9.76 3.10
CA GLY A 158 -22.05 9.88 2.69
C GLY A 158 -22.25 9.83 1.17
N ILE A 159 -23.29 10.52 0.70
CA ILE A 159 -23.84 10.36 -0.66
C ILE A 159 -22.81 10.73 -1.73
N GLU A 160 -21.92 11.69 -1.47
CA GLU A 160 -20.88 12.08 -2.44
C GLU A 160 -19.95 10.91 -2.80
N MET A 161 -19.67 10.03 -1.83
CA MET A 161 -18.82 8.85 -2.02
C MET A 161 -19.51 7.71 -2.77
N VAL A 162 -20.82 7.82 -3.04
CA VAL A 162 -21.53 6.90 -3.94
C VAL A 162 -20.90 6.91 -5.33
N LYS A 163 -20.39 8.08 -5.77
CA LYS A 163 -19.77 8.28 -7.09
C LYS A 163 -18.53 7.41 -7.31
N ILE A 164 -17.89 6.96 -6.22
CA ILE A 164 -16.65 6.18 -6.24
C ILE A 164 -16.85 4.74 -5.74
N LYS A 165 -18.11 4.28 -5.60
CA LYS A 165 -18.41 2.91 -5.16
C LYS A 165 -17.82 1.84 -6.06
N SER A 166 -17.74 2.10 -7.37
CA SER A 166 -17.19 1.19 -8.38
C SER A 166 -15.66 1.18 -8.42
N SER A 167 -14.98 2.13 -7.75
CA SER A 167 -13.53 2.09 -7.65
C SER A 167 -13.06 0.84 -6.90
N ARG A 168 -11.97 0.26 -7.41
CA ARG A 168 -11.29 -0.89 -6.82
C ARG A 168 -10.32 -0.53 -5.70
N MET A 169 -10.21 0.75 -5.33
CA MET A 169 -9.33 1.15 -4.25
C MET A 169 -9.64 0.38 -2.96
N ILE A 170 -8.58 -0.05 -2.29
CA ILE A 170 -8.66 -0.67 -0.96
C ILE A 170 -8.76 0.40 0.10
N GLY A 171 -8.18 1.57 -0.14
CA GLY A 171 -8.21 2.71 0.75
C GLY A 171 -7.33 3.86 0.26
N VAL A 172 -7.09 4.81 1.16
CA VAL A 172 -6.26 5.99 0.93
C VAL A 172 -5.20 6.04 2.01
N LEU A 173 -3.93 6.13 1.60
CA LEU A 173 -2.82 6.44 2.49
C LEU A 173 -2.57 7.95 2.43
N LEU A 174 -2.59 8.58 3.60
CA LEU A 174 -2.17 9.96 3.79
C LEU A 174 -0.81 9.93 4.51
N ALA A 175 0.21 10.52 3.91
CA ALA A 175 1.56 10.59 4.45
C ALA A 175 2.14 11.99 4.26
N PRO A 176 3.21 12.37 4.99
CA PRO A 176 3.90 13.63 4.75
C PRO A 176 4.36 13.81 3.29
N SER A 177 4.70 12.71 2.62
CA SER A 177 5.10 12.67 1.22
C SER A 177 3.95 12.74 0.21
N GLY A 178 2.70 12.65 0.65
CA GLY A 178 1.53 12.90 -0.19
C GLY A 178 0.32 12.01 0.06
N ILE A 179 -0.58 12.02 -0.92
CA ILE A 179 -1.86 11.31 -0.88
C ILE A 179 -1.82 10.16 -1.89
N PHE A 180 -2.08 8.93 -1.44
CA PHE A 180 -1.97 7.74 -2.27
C PHE A 180 -3.29 6.96 -2.32
N LEU A 181 -3.91 6.90 -3.50
CA LEU A 181 -4.99 5.95 -3.78
C LEU A 181 -4.38 4.56 -3.86
N THR A 182 -4.77 3.71 -2.91
CA THR A 182 -4.13 2.43 -2.69
C THR A 182 -4.95 1.28 -3.27
N TYR A 183 -4.28 0.41 -4.02
CA TYR A 183 -4.83 -0.77 -4.68
C TYR A 183 -4.01 -2.00 -4.28
N ASN A 184 -4.61 -3.19 -4.41
CA ASN A 184 -3.87 -4.46 -4.29
C ASN A 184 -4.41 -5.43 -5.34
N SER A 185 -3.53 -5.84 -6.27
CA SER A 185 -3.86 -6.81 -7.32
C SER A 185 -3.92 -8.24 -6.77
N GLY A 186 -3.24 -8.52 -5.66
CA GLY A 186 -2.91 -9.88 -5.24
C GLY A 186 -2.26 -10.65 -6.41
N PRO A 187 -2.64 -11.91 -6.66
CA PRO A 187 -1.96 -12.75 -7.64
C PRO A 187 -2.38 -12.49 -9.10
N TYR A 188 -3.44 -11.69 -9.34
CA TYR A 188 -4.01 -11.48 -10.68
C TYR A 188 -4.07 -10.01 -11.03
N MET A 189 -3.82 -9.67 -12.30
CA MET A 189 -3.92 -8.29 -12.78
C MET A 189 -5.35 -7.77 -12.65
N ALA A 190 -5.51 -6.60 -12.04
CA ALA A 190 -6.82 -5.98 -11.86
C ALA A 190 -7.36 -5.50 -13.21
N LYS A 191 -8.67 -5.72 -13.45
CA LYS A 191 -9.39 -5.00 -14.51
C LYS A 191 -9.76 -3.62 -13.98
N TRP A 192 -9.20 -2.58 -14.56
CA TRP A 192 -9.45 -1.20 -14.16
C TRP A 192 -10.69 -0.65 -14.87
N ASP A 193 -11.60 -0.03 -14.12
CA ASP A 193 -12.63 0.83 -14.72
C ASP A 193 -12.08 2.25 -14.73
N TYR A 194 -11.54 2.64 -15.88
CA TYR A 194 -10.89 3.93 -16.09
C TYR A 194 -11.71 5.12 -15.54
N ARG A 195 -13.01 5.16 -15.86
CA ARG A 195 -13.88 6.27 -15.46
C ARG A 195 -14.19 6.23 -13.97
N ALA A 196 -14.25 5.05 -13.36
CA ALA A 196 -14.44 4.92 -11.91
C ALA A 196 -13.23 5.45 -11.14
N GLU A 197 -12.02 5.13 -11.60
CA GLU A 197 -10.81 5.51 -10.88
C GLU A 197 -10.47 6.99 -11.03
N LEU A 198 -10.68 7.58 -12.22
CA LEU A 198 -10.57 9.03 -12.39
C LEU A 198 -11.53 9.82 -11.48
N ARG A 199 -12.77 9.34 -11.36
CA ARG A 199 -13.74 9.95 -10.43
C ARG A 199 -13.28 9.83 -8.97
N ALA A 200 -12.65 8.70 -8.60
CA ALA A 200 -12.09 8.52 -7.27
C ALA A 200 -10.95 9.50 -6.99
N GLN A 201 -10.01 9.62 -7.92
CA GLN A 201 -8.89 10.57 -7.82
C GLN A 201 -9.39 12.01 -7.69
N ALA A 202 -10.29 12.45 -8.57
CA ALA A 202 -10.81 13.81 -8.57
C ALA A 202 -11.62 14.13 -7.31
N LEU A 203 -12.50 13.22 -6.87
CA LEU A 203 -13.28 13.42 -5.65
C LEU A 203 -12.37 13.50 -4.41
N LEU A 204 -11.37 12.62 -4.31
CA LEU A 204 -10.45 12.62 -3.18
C LEU A 204 -9.56 13.86 -3.16
N ARG A 205 -9.16 14.39 -4.32
CA ARG A 205 -8.49 15.69 -4.40
C ARG A 205 -9.36 16.79 -3.81
N ILE A 206 -10.64 16.87 -4.19
CA ILE A 206 -11.55 17.89 -3.66
C ILE A 206 -11.68 17.77 -2.13
N VAL A 207 -11.95 16.56 -1.65
CA VAL A 207 -12.17 16.30 -0.22
C VAL A 207 -10.91 16.60 0.59
N LEU A 208 -9.75 16.09 0.18
CA LEU A 208 -8.54 16.20 0.98
C LEU A 208 -7.86 17.56 0.83
N CYS A 209 -7.67 18.05 -0.39
CA CYS A 209 -6.89 19.26 -0.65
C CYS A 209 -7.68 20.56 -0.41
N HIS A 210 -9.02 20.52 -0.41
CA HIS A 210 -9.84 21.73 -0.24
C HIS A 210 -10.71 21.73 1.01
N GLN A 211 -11.19 20.57 1.47
CA GLN A 211 -12.16 20.51 2.58
C GLN A 211 -11.56 20.02 3.89
N ARG A 212 -10.74 18.96 3.84
CA ARG A 212 -10.27 18.26 5.05
C ARG A 212 -8.87 18.68 5.48
N LEU A 213 -7.91 18.76 4.58
CA LEU A 213 -6.50 19.00 4.91
C LEU A 213 -5.88 20.09 4.00
N PRO A 214 -6.55 21.25 3.80
CA PRO A 214 -6.05 22.27 2.89
C PRO A 214 -4.69 22.86 3.34
N ALA A 215 -4.45 22.96 4.64
CA ALA A 215 -3.19 23.48 5.17
C ALA A 215 -1.97 22.61 4.81
N GLN A 216 -2.16 21.30 4.67
CA GLN A 216 -1.08 20.35 4.37
C GLN A 216 -1.02 19.96 2.89
N TYR A 217 -2.17 19.78 2.23
CA TYR A 217 -2.25 19.14 0.92
C TYR A 217 -2.81 20.02 -0.21
N ALA A 218 -2.99 21.33 -0.01
CA ALA A 218 -3.56 22.20 -1.06
C ALA A 218 -2.85 22.12 -2.41
N SER A 219 -1.52 21.94 -2.41
CA SER A 219 -0.68 21.86 -3.62
C SER A 219 -0.38 20.42 -4.07
N PHE A 220 -0.82 19.41 -3.31
CA PHE A 220 -0.47 18.02 -3.60
C PHE A 220 -1.31 17.44 -4.74
N ASN A 221 -0.66 16.61 -5.55
CA ASN A 221 -1.35 15.72 -6.47
C ASN A 221 -1.74 14.42 -5.76
N ILE A 222 -2.73 13.74 -6.33
CA ILE A 222 -3.14 12.41 -5.88
C ILE A 222 -2.31 11.37 -6.64
N TYR A 223 -1.52 10.60 -5.90
CA TYR A 223 -0.65 9.55 -6.42
C TYR A 223 -1.32 8.18 -6.34
N GLY A 224 -0.83 7.25 -7.17
CA GLY A 224 -1.26 5.85 -7.14
C GLY A 224 -0.29 5.01 -6.32
N LEU A 225 -0.82 4.01 -5.61
CA LEU A 225 -0.03 2.98 -4.94
C LEU A 225 -0.66 1.61 -5.20
N LEU A 226 0.06 0.73 -5.89
CA LEU A 226 -0.36 -0.64 -6.18
C LEU A 226 0.51 -1.63 -5.42
N PHE A 227 -0.13 -2.46 -4.62
CA PHE A 227 0.49 -3.65 -4.09
C PHE A 227 0.26 -4.84 -5.01
N GLY A 228 1.30 -5.66 -5.20
CA GLY A 228 1.15 -6.98 -5.79
C GLY A 228 2.11 -7.98 -5.17
N ASP A 229 1.95 -9.25 -5.51
CA ASP A 229 2.64 -10.32 -4.78
C ASP A 229 4.12 -10.44 -5.17
N THR A 230 4.45 -10.10 -6.42
CA THR A 230 5.80 -10.20 -6.96
C THR A 230 6.06 -9.09 -7.98
N LEU A 231 7.33 -8.72 -8.18
CA LEU A 231 7.70 -7.77 -9.23
C LEU A 231 7.38 -8.26 -10.66
N GLU A 232 7.00 -9.53 -10.86
CA GLU A 232 6.55 -10.00 -12.17
C GLU A 232 5.29 -9.26 -12.65
N HIS A 233 4.38 -8.90 -11.75
CA HIS A 233 3.21 -8.11 -12.12
C HIS A 233 3.60 -6.70 -12.59
N PHE A 234 4.65 -6.12 -12.00
CA PHE A 234 5.18 -4.84 -12.45
C PHE A 234 5.71 -4.93 -13.88
N TYR A 235 6.47 -5.98 -14.20
CA TYR A 235 6.92 -6.26 -15.56
C TYR A 235 5.75 -6.42 -16.54
N GLN A 236 4.74 -7.22 -16.18
CA GLN A 236 3.55 -7.43 -17.02
C GLN A 236 2.83 -6.11 -17.35
N ILE A 237 2.67 -5.23 -16.36
CA ILE A 237 2.05 -3.90 -16.55
C ILE A 237 2.81 -3.09 -17.60
N LEU A 238 4.14 -3.14 -17.59
CA LEU A 238 4.99 -2.39 -18.49
C LEU A 238 5.13 -3.03 -19.89
N SER A 239 5.18 -4.36 -19.97
CA SER A 239 5.43 -5.10 -21.21
C SER A 239 4.19 -5.37 -22.06
N GLU A 240 2.98 -5.39 -21.49
CA GLU A 240 1.74 -5.66 -22.24
C GLU A 240 1.21 -4.45 -23.06
N GLY A 241 2.10 -3.52 -23.42
CA GLY A 241 1.81 -2.20 -24.01
C GLY A 241 1.00 -2.18 -25.32
N ASP A 242 0.92 -3.30 -26.05
CA ASP A 242 0.23 -3.44 -27.36
C ASP A 242 -1.05 -4.29 -27.32
N SER A 243 -1.46 -4.77 -26.14
CA SER A 243 -2.67 -5.59 -26.01
C SER A 243 -3.92 -4.74 -25.75
N LYS A 244 -5.11 -5.21 -26.17
CA LYS A 244 -6.42 -4.63 -25.76
C LYS A 244 -6.62 -4.59 -24.23
N THR A 245 -5.69 -5.16 -23.46
CA THR A 245 -5.60 -5.23 -22.00
C THR A 245 -4.66 -4.20 -21.38
N ARG A 246 -4.08 -3.27 -22.16
CA ARG A 246 -3.23 -2.19 -21.64
C ARG A 246 -3.91 -1.58 -20.41
N CYS A 247 -3.20 -1.54 -19.29
CA CYS A 247 -3.65 -0.83 -18.09
C CYS A 247 -3.57 0.68 -18.37
N PHE A 248 -4.33 1.19 -19.37
CA PHE A 248 -4.29 2.56 -19.87
C PHE A 248 -4.29 3.56 -18.72
N PHE A 249 -5.16 3.34 -17.75
CA PHE A 249 -5.25 4.10 -16.50
C PHE A 249 -3.92 4.35 -15.77
N LEU A 250 -2.97 3.42 -15.82
CA LEU A 250 -1.68 3.52 -15.14
C LEU A 250 -0.61 4.26 -15.97
N LEU A 251 -0.80 4.36 -17.30
CA LEU A 251 0.23 4.79 -18.26
C LEU A 251 -0.21 5.96 -19.15
N ASP A 252 -1.43 6.45 -19.02
CA ASP A 252 -2.01 7.52 -19.84
C ASP A 252 -1.76 8.94 -19.30
N GLY A 253 -0.98 9.06 -18.23
CA GLY A 253 -0.56 10.35 -17.66
C GLY A 253 -1.51 10.95 -16.62
N ASN A 254 -2.58 10.25 -16.24
CA ASN A 254 -3.49 10.73 -15.18
C ASN A 254 -2.85 10.75 -13.79
N TYR A 255 -1.84 9.93 -13.59
CA TYR A 255 -0.99 9.96 -12.41
C TYR A 255 0.38 10.48 -12.80
N GLU A 256 0.81 11.52 -12.10
CA GLU A 256 2.21 11.95 -12.13
C GLU A 256 3.12 10.82 -11.64
N HIS A 257 2.73 10.21 -10.52
CA HIS A 257 3.38 9.06 -9.89
C HIS A 257 2.39 7.93 -9.61
N PHE A 258 2.77 6.71 -9.97
CA PHE A 258 2.05 5.49 -9.61
C PHE A 258 3.04 4.43 -9.13
N TYR A 259 3.19 4.33 -7.81
CA TYR A 259 4.17 3.44 -7.19
C TYR A 259 3.68 2.00 -7.15
N TYR A 260 4.59 1.06 -7.37
CA TYR A 260 4.36 -0.38 -7.22
C TYR A 260 5.22 -0.95 -6.10
N LEU A 261 4.59 -1.60 -5.12
CA LEU A 261 5.28 -2.23 -3.99
C LEU A 261 4.87 -3.71 -3.86
N THR A 262 5.79 -4.56 -3.41
CA THR A 262 5.49 -5.99 -3.20
C THR A 262 4.83 -6.27 -1.85
N ASN A 263 3.96 -7.28 -1.76
CA ASN A 263 3.30 -7.73 -0.54
C ASN A 263 4.24 -8.54 0.39
N ASN A 264 5.46 -8.05 0.62
CA ASN A 264 6.49 -8.69 1.43
C ASN A 264 7.38 -7.64 2.12
N HIS A 265 8.42 -8.11 2.80
CA HIS A 265 9.39 -7.27 3.51
C HIS A 265 9.98 -6.14 2.65
N TYR A 266 10.34 -6.42 1.39
CA TYR A 266 10.85 -5.38 0.49
C TYR A 266 9.86 -4.24 0.31
N GLY A 267 8.59 -4.54 0.03
CA GLY A 267 7.57 -3.51 -0.15
C GLY A 267 7.20 -2.80 1.15
N GLU A 268 7.32 -3.46 2.31
CA GLU A 268 7.15 -2.83 3.63
C GLU A 268 8.23 -1.75 3.87
N ILE A 269 9.49 -2.06 3.61
CA ILE A 269 10.60 -1.09 3.75
C ILE A 269 10.50 0.03 2.70
N LEU A 270 10.16 -0.29 1.45
CA LEU A 270 9.93 0.74 0.44
C LEU A 270 8.72 1.63 0.79
N LEU A 271 7.68 1.09 1.43
CA LEU A 271 6.56 1.91 1.91
C LEU A 271 7.00 2.85 3.03
N ARG A 272 7.88 2.41 3.95
CA ARG A 272 8.48 3.27 4.98
C ARG A 272 9.25 4.43 4.35
N LEU A 273 10.06 4.14 3.34
CA LEU A 273 10.79 5.16 2.57
C LEU A 273 9.82 6.10 1.85
N LEU A 274 8.81 5.56 1.17
CA LEU A 274 7.80 6.34 0.45
C LEU A 274 7.08 7.32 1.40
N CYS A 275 6.80 6.91 2.64
CA CYS A 275 6.14 7.75 3.64
C CYS A 275 7.06 8.80 4.29
N ASN A 276 8.38 8.70 4.13
CA ASN A 276 9.36 9.52 4.82
C ASN A 276 10.14 10.40 3.82
N PRO A 277 9.71 11.66 3.57
CA PRO A 277 10.36 12.54 2.61
C PRO A 277 11.82 12.85 3.00
N GLU A 278 12.13 13.04 4.29
CA GLU A 278 13.48 13.34 4.75
C GLU A 278 14.48 12.21 4.40
N LYS A 279 14.10 10.96 4.65
CA LYS A 279 14.94 9.79 4.29
C LYS A 279 15.05 9.60 2.79
N ARG A 280 14.01 9.97 2.04
CA ARG A 280 14.04 9.94 0.58
C ARG A 280 15.02 10.98 0.04
N GLU A 281 14.96 12.21 0.55
CA GLU A 281 15.90 13.29 0.22
C GLU A 281 17.34 12.94 0.62
N GLU A 282 17.54 12.31 1.79
CA GLU A 282 18.84 11.82 2.21
C GLU A 282 19.40 10.78 1.22
N LEU A 283 18.57 9.82 0.78
CA LEU A 283 18.98 8.84 -0.23
C LEU A 283 19.28 9.50 -1.57
N ASP A 284 18.41 10.40 -2.05
CA ASP A 284 18.61 11.14 -3.30
C ASP A 284 19.91 11.94 -3.27
N HIS A 285 20.21 12.61 -2.15
CA HIS A 285 21.46 13.35 -1.96
C HIS A 285 22.69 12.44 -2.03
N MET A 286 22.63 11.24 -1.44
CA MET A 286 23.72 10.26 -1.56
C MET A 286 23.89 9.75 -2.98
N LEU A 287 22.79 9.47 -3.67
CA LEU A 287 22.83 8.97 -5.04
C LEU A 287 23.33 10.04 -6.02
N MET A 288 23.05 11.31 -5.77
CA MET A 288 23.56 12.44 -6.57
C MET A 288 25.08 12.60 -6.51
N GLN A 289 25.78 11.97 -5.55
CA GLN A 289 27.24 12.05 -5.46
C GLN A 289 27.90 11.45 -6.71
N GLY A 290 28.55 12.29 -7.51
CA GLY A 290 29.19 11.90 -8.76
C GLY A 290 28.35 12.13 -10.02
N PHE A 291 27.12 12.64 -9.88
CA PHE A 291 26.29 13.08 -11.01
C PHE A 291 26.12 14.60 -11.05
N SER A 292 25.81 15.12 -12.23
CA SER A 292 25.38 16.49 -12.42
C SER A 292 23.86 16.60 -12.36
N THR A 293 23.37 17.79 -12.02
CA THR A 293 21.93 18.06 -11.86
C THR A 293 21.15 17.81 -13.15
N LYS A 294 19.88 17.43 -13.01
CA LYS A 294 18.91 17.31 -14.11
C LYS A 294 19.02 18.46 -15.11
N ASN A 295 18.95 18.15 -16.40
CA ASN A 295 18.84 19.12 -17.49
C ASN A 295 17.36 19.27 -17.92
N PRO A 296 16.67 20.38 -17.60
CA PRO A 296 15.27 20.59 -17.98
C PRO A 296 15.04 20.63 -19.50
N GLY A 297 16.07 20.92 -20.29
CA GLY A 297 15.99 20.97 -21.75
C GLY A 297 16.10 19.60 -22.43
N LEU A 298 16.46 18.54 -21.70
CA LEU A 298 16.51 17.18 -22.23
C LEU A 298 15.12 16.53 -22.13
N PRO A 299 14.46 16.17 -23.26
CA PRO A 299 13.12 15.59 -23.26
C PRO A 299 13.15 14.09 -22.92
N ILE A 300 13.85 13.73 -21.85
CA ILE A 300 13.97 12.38 -21.28
C ILE A 300 13.65 12.49 -19.79
N GLU A 301 12.84 11.59 -19.25
CA GLU A 301 12.60 11.52 -17.80
C GLU A 301 13.90 11.13 -17.08
N HIS A 302 14.48 12.00 -16.24
CA HIS A 302 15.70 11.71 -15.49
C HIS A 302 15.79 12.55 -14.21
N ASP A 303 16.64 12.11 -13.29
CA ASP A 303 16.99 12.78 -12.03
C ASP A 303 18.34 13.50 -12.14
N ALA A 304 19.27 12.92 -12.89
CA ALA A 304 20.65 13.40 -12.98
C ALA A 304 21.26 13.07 -14.34
N LEU A 305 22.46 13.61 -14.58
CA LEU A 305 23.29 13.27 -15.74
C LEU A 305 24.64 12.77 -15.26
N ASP A 306 25.16 11.72 -15.90
CA ASP A 306 26.54 11.30 -15.67
C ASP A 306 27.56 12.29 -16.26
N GLN A 307 28.84 11.98 -16.09
CA GLN A 307 29.94 12.81 -16.58
C GLN A 307 29.96 12.94 -18.12
N THR A 308 29.29 12.03 -18.83
CA THR A 308 29.18 12.03 -20.30
C THR A 308 27.90 12.69 -20.80
N GLY A 309 27.00 13.11 -19.90
CA GLY A 309 25.68 13.65 -20.23
C GLY A 309 24.62 12.57 -20.47
N THR A 310 24.88 11.32 -20.08
CA THR A 310 23.93 10.21 -20.13
C THR A 310 22.86 10.40 -19.04
N PRO A 311 21.56 10.31 -19.38
CA PRO A 311 20.48 10.49 -18.41
C PRO A 311 20.45 9.35 -17.38
N VAL A 312 20.35 9.73 -16.11
CA VAL A 312 20.29 8.84 -14.95
C VAL A 312 18.92 8.97 -14.27
N LEU A 313 18.23 7.85 -14.09
CA LEU A 313 16.97 7.77 -13.35
C LEU A 313 17.16 7.04 -12.02
N PHE A 314 16.72 7.63 -10.93
CA PHE A 314 16.60 6.97 -9.64
C PHE A 314 15.28 6.19 -9.59
N GLY A 315 15.39 4.88 -9.87
CA GLY A 315 14.28 3.92 -9.95
C GLY A 315 14.13 3.04 -8.70
N TYR A 316 14.74 3.41 -7.57
CA TYR A 316 14.72 2.61 -6.32
C TYR A 316 13.30 2.48 -5.71
N LEU A 317 12.42 3.46 -5.95
CA LEU A 317 10.98 3.36 -5.76
C LEU A 317 10.32 3.08 -7.12
N PRO A 318 9.80 1.86 -7.37
CA PRO A 318 9.24 1.51 -8.68
C PRO A 318 8.01 2.37 -9.00
N ASP A 319 8.20 3.36 -9.87
CA ASP A 319 7.14 4.24 -10.36
C ASP A 319 6.82 3.89 -11.81
N ILE A 320 5.63 3.30 -12.00
CA ILE A 320 5.18 2.69 -13.26
C ILE A 320 5.27 3.69 -14.42
N PRO A 321 4.54 4.83 -14.40
CA PRO A 321 4.55 5.78 -15.52
C PRO A 321 5.93 6.40 -15.73
N ARG A 322 6.69 6.64 -14.66
CA ARG A 322 8.01 7.28 -14.75
C ARG A 322 9.04 6.38 -15.44
N ILE A 323 9.14 5.12 -15.02
CA ILE A 323 10.02 4.13 -15.64
C ILE A 323 9.62 3.90 -17.10
N ASN A 324 8.31 3.85 -17.39
CA ASN A 324 7.83 3.74 -18.76
C ASN A 324 8.24 4.95 -19.62
N ARG A 325 8.05 6.19 -19.13
CA ARG A 325 8.46 7.41 -19.85
C ARG A 325 9.96 7.44 -20.13
N PHE A 326 10.78 7.05 -19.15
CA PHE A 326 12.23 6.97 -19.33
C PHE A 326 12.60 5.96 -20.43
N HIS A 327 12.09 4.74 -20.34
CA HIS A 327 12.34 3.69 -21.34
C HIS A 327 11.88 4.11 -22.75
N THR A 328 10.64 4.61 -22.87
CA THR A 328 10.10 5.06 -24.16
C THR A 328 10.92 6.22 -24.75
N ALA A 329 11.32 7.19 -23.93
CA ALA A 329 12.12 8.34 -24.41
C ALA A 329 13.51 7.91 -24.88
N LEU A 330 14.18 7.00 -24.17
CA LEU A 330 15.45 6.42 -24.58
C LEU A 330 15.33 5.66 -25.91
N GLN A 331 14.30 4.84 -26.05
CA GLN A 331 14.03 4.08 -27.27
C GLN A 331 13.76 5.00 -28.46
N LEU A 332 12.92 6.03 -28.30
CA LEU A 332 12.56 6.96 -29.37
C LEU A 332 13.73 7.86 -29.81
N GLN A 333 14.64 8.17 -28.90
CA GLN A 333 15.83 8.98 -29.19
C GLN A 333 17.05 8.16 -29.56
N GLU A 334 16.93 6.83 -29.57
CA GLU A 334 18.03 5.88 -29.79
C GLU A 334 19.22 6.15 -28.85
N ARG A 335 18.94 6.49 -27.59
CA ARG A 335 19.93 6.80 -26.55
C ARG A 335 19.94 5.74 -25.47
N THR A 336 21.10 5.58 -24.82
CA THR A 336 21.22 4.81 -23.58
C THR A 336 20.99 5.70 -22.36
N GLY A 337 20.65 5.07 -21.24
CA GLY A 337 20.51 5.73 -19.94
C GLY A 337 20.97 4.82 -18.81
N ILE A 338 21.03 5.36 -17.60
CA ILE A 338 21.38 4.62 -16.39
C ILE A 338 20.15 4.58 -15.47
N LEU A 339 19.82 3.40 -14.94
CA LEU A 339 18.78 3.23 -13.92
C LEU A 339 19.40 2.75 -12.61
N ILE A 340 19.24 3.55 -11.56
CA ILE A 340 19.66 3.19 -10.21
C ILE A 340 18.49 2.53 -9.48
N CYS A 341 18.65 1.29 -9.04
CA CYS A 341 17.60 0.52 -8.38
C CYS A 341 18.15 -0.33 -7.24
N PHE A 342 17.30 -0.97 -6.45
CA PHE A 342 17.76 -1.99 -5.51
C PHE A 342 18.15 -3.28 -6.24
N ASP A 343 19.11 -4.00 -5.67
CA ASP A 343 19.59 -5.30 -6.15
C ASP A 343 18.45 -6.29 -6.48
N PHE A 344 17.43 -6.41 -5.63
CA PHE A 344 16.28 -7.29 -5.87
C PHE A 344 15.36 -6.86 -7.03
N GLN A 345 15.45 -5.61 -7.50
CA GLN A 345 14.64 -5.07 -8.60
C GLN A 345 15.31 -5.25 -9.97
N LYS A 346 16.65 -5.35 -9.99
CA LYS A 346 17.48 -5.30 -11.21
C LYS A 346 16.99 -6.26 -12.29
N GLU A 347 16.75 -7.52 -11.94
CA GLU A 347 16.39 -8.56 -12.93
C GLU A 347 15.11 -8.22 -13.69
N VAL A 348 14.11 -7.71 -12.98
CA VAL A 348 12.81 -7.36 -13.56
C VAL A 348 12.92 -6.12 -14.44
N PHE A 349 13.66 -5.10 -14.00
CA PHE A 349 13.89 -3.91 -14.82
C PHE A 349 14.75 -4.24 -16.05
N HIS A 350 15.77 -5.10 -15.92
CA HIS A 350 16.60 -5.52 -17.04
C HIS A 350 15.80 -6.24 -18.12
N ARG A 351 14.87 -7.12 -17.75
CA ARG A 351 13.94 -7.77 -18.70
C ARG A 351 13.06 -6.77 -19.46
N PHE A 352 12.73 -5.63 -18.86
CA PHE A 352 11.90 -4.60 -19.49
C PHE A 352 12.72 -3.64 -20.36
N CYS A 353 13.72 -2.97 -19.79
CA CYS A 353 14.43 -1.87 -20.44
C CYS A 353 15.94 -2.09 -20.65
N GLY A 354 16.46 -3.30 -20.38
CA GLY A 354 17.91 -3.58 -20.41
C GLY A 354 18.60 -3.41 -21.77
N ARG A 355 17.84 -3.30 -22.87
CA ARG A 355 18.41 -2.92 -24.18
C ARG A 355 18.92 -1.47 -24.22
N TRP A 356 18.28 -0.57 -23.47
CA TRP A 356 18.56 0.87 -23.51
C TRP A 356 19.14 1.38 -22.19
N VAL A 357 19.19 0.54 -21.17
CA VAL A 357 19.46 0.96 -19.80
C VAL A 357 20.59 0.13 -19.20
N GLU A 358 21.61 0.82 -18.71
CA GLU A 358 22.61 0.26 -17.81
C GLU A 358 22.13 0.36 -16.35
N PHE A 359 22.51 -0.60 -15.51
CA PHE A 359 22.00 -0.71 -14.14
C PHE A 359 23.08 -0.47 -13.11
N SER A 360 22.82 0.47 -12.21
CA SER A 360 23.55 0.62 -10.94
C SER A 360 22.66 0.15 -9.79
N THR A 361 23.19 -0.68 -8.89
CA THR A 361 22.39 -1.29 -7.83
C THR A 361 22.79 -0.83 -6.44
N ILE A 362 21.79 -0.51 -5.64
CA ILE A 362 21.89 -0.30 -4.20
C ILE A 362 21.63 -1.63 -3.51
N SER A 363 22.49 -2.03 -2.56
CA SER A 363 22.23 -3.22 -1.75
C SER A 363 21.07 -2.94 -0.80
N PHE A 364 19.96 -3.69 -0.93
CA PHE A 364 18.78 -3.48 -0.08
C PHE A 364 19.10 -3.71 1.40
N GLU A 365 19.85 -4.77 1.73
CA GLU A 365 20.22 -5.09 3.11
C GLU A 365 21.04 -3.98 3.77
N LYS A 366 22.02 -3.41 3.04
CA LYS A 366 22.83 -2.29 3.54
C LYS A 366 22.01 -1.03 3.71
N PHE A 367 21.13 -0.75 2.74
CA PHE A 367 20.19 0.37 2.82
C PHE A 367 19.28 0.23 4.04
N GLU A 368 18.64 -0.92 4.22
CA GLU A 368 17.72 -1.16 5.32
C GLU A 368 18.41 -0.97 6.67
N ARG A 369 19.59 -1.56 6.88
CA ARG A 369 20.35 -1.39 8.13
C ARG A 369 20.72 0.05 8.44
N ARG A 370 20.98 0.86 7.41
CA ARG A 370 21.36 2.27 7.57
C ARG A 370 20.16 3.16 7.83
N PHE A 371 19.11 3.01 7.02
CA PHE A 371 17.96 3.90 7.02
C PHE A 371 16.87 3.45 7.99
N PHE A 372 16.80 2.18 8.34
CA PHE A 372 15.74 1.60 9.17
C PHE A 372 16.30 0.56 10.17
N PRO A 373 17.18 1.00 11.11
CA PRO A 373 17.83 0.10 12.07
C PRO A 373 16.87 -0.56 13.05
#